data_AF-A0A3D1L0E4-F1
#
_entry.id   AF-A0A3D1L0E4-F1
#
_cell.length_a   1.000
_cell.length_b   1.000
_cell.length_c   1.000
_cell.angle_alpha   90.00
_cell.angle_beta   90.00
_cell.angle_gamma   90.00
#
_symmetry.space_group_name_H-M   'P 1'
#
loop_
_entity.id
_entity.type
_entity.pdbx_description
1 polymer ?
#
loop_
_entity_poly.entity_id
_entity_poly.type
_entity_poly.pdbx_seq_one_letter_code
_entity_poly.pdbx_strand_id
1 'polypeptide(L)'
;MMFRTFSLTVLITYFLLATACKSTHISSVSYQNTAVDEQINTIDSNLVSIYLPYKNKLDNDMNRVISVCETDMVKNKPESGLTNLLADLLLEEGKTEAGNQSLNFVPEVSFFNYGGIRTGLQKGIIKVGKAFEIMPFENEMVFVQLTGTQLQQFYDLIAESGGGSVGGVRFVISDKKAKHIIVSGKPLQPENKYWMVTNDYAANGGDDLSILRQRLDFKNTGLKIRDVIIRNFEKQHKSGITLKENLDGRISNE
;
A
#
# COMPACT_ATOMS: atom_id res chain seq x y z
N MET A 1 -18.93 78.96 22.27
CA MET A 1 -19.40 77.61 21.89
C MET A 1 -18.98 77.39 20.44
N MET A 2 -17.87 76.67 20.22
CA MET A 2 -17.15 76.63 18.94
C MET A 2 -17.68 75.45 18.11
N PHE A 3 -18.54 75.72 17.13
CA PHE A 3 -18.98 74.70 16.17
C PHE A 3 -17.84 74.43 15.20
N ARG A 4 -17.15 73.30 15.37
CA ARG A 4 -16.21 72.77 14.36
C ARG A 4 -17.03 72.42 13.11
N THR A 5 -16.89 73.21 12.06
CA THR A 5 -17.41 72.89 10.72
C THR A 5 -16.65 71.68 10.19
N PHE A 6 -17.27 70.51 10.22
CA PHE A 6 -16.75 69.37 9.48
C PHE A 6 -16.79 69.70 7.99
N SER A 7 -15.64 69.66 7.33
CA SER A 7 -15.54 69.88 5.88
C SER A 7 -16.42 68.86 5.16
N LEU A 8 -17.26 69.33 4.24
CA LEU A 8 -18.19 68.52 3.45
C LEU A 8 -17.49 67.33 2.78
N THR A 9 -16.20 67.49 2.46
CA THR A 9 -15.34 66.43 1.92
C THR A 9 -15.13 65.27 2.88
N VAL A 10 -14.97 65.50 4.18
CA VAL A 10 -14.81 64.42 5.19
C VAL A 10 -16.10 63.63 5.33
N LEU A 11 -17.26 64.30 5.23
CA LEU A 11 -18.57 63.65 5.30
C LEU A 11 -18.83 62.76 4.07
N ILE A 12 -18.44 63.24 2.87
CA ILE A 12 -18.56 62.48 1.61
C ILE A 12 -17.62 61.26 1.63
N THR A 13 -16.38 61.42 2.09
CA THR A 13 -15.42 60.30 2.19
C THR A 13 -15.89 59.24 3.20
N TYR A 14 -16.46 59.66 4.34
CA TYR A 14 -17.01 58.75 5.33
C TYR A 14 -18.23 57.98 4.80
N PHE A 15 -19.10 58.67 4.05
CA PHE A 15 -20.26 58.05 3.39
C PHE A 15 -19.83 57.03 2.32
N LEU A 16 -18.82 57.35 1.52
CA LEU A 16 -18.28 56.42 0.51
C LEU A 16 -17.65 55.18 1.15
N LEU A 17 -16.89 55.33 2.24
CA LEU A 17 -16.30 54.21 2.98
C LEU A 17 -17.34 53.30 3.65
N ALA A 18 -18.46 53.87 4.13
CA ALA A 18 -19.54 53.09 4.75
C ALA A 18 -20.31 52.20 3.76
N THR A 19 -20.32 52.55 2.46
CA THR A 19 -21.02 51.76 1.42
C THR A 19 -20.14 50.69 0.76
N ALA A 20 -18.84 50.63 1.06
CA ALA A 20 -17.89 49.73 0.42
C ALA A 20 -17.93 48.28 0.94
N CYS A 21 -18.56 48.02 2.09
CA CYS A 21 -18.72 46.67 2.64
C CYS A 21 -19.96 45.99 2.07
N LYS A 22 -19.84 45.40 0.88
CA LYS A 22 -20.80 44.38 0.41
C LYS A 22 -20.25 43.00 0.75
N SER A 23 -20.71 42.43 1.86
CA SER A 23 -20.50 41.01 2.15
C SER A 23 -21.38 40.19 1.22
N THR A 24 -20.78 39.46 0.28
CA THR A 24 -21.50 38.50 -0.55
C THR A 24 -21.79 37.26 0.28
N HIS A 25 -23.03 37.16 0.77
CA HIS A 25 -23.53 35.92 1.36
C HIS A 25 -24.17 35.09 0.25
N ILE A 26 -23.72 33.84 0.11
CA ILE A 26 -24.38 32.86 -0.76
C ILE A 26 -25.76 32.59 -0.15
N SER A 27 -26.82 33.09 -0.78
CA SER A 27 -28.20 33.02 -0.28
C SER A 27 -28.86 31.67 -0.53
N SER A 28 -28.41 30.95 -1.56
CA SER A 28 -28.82 29.58 -1.84
C SER A 28 -27.81 28.93 -2.76
N VAL A 29 -27.57 27.63 -2.58
CA VAL A 29 -26.85 26.81 -3.54
C VAL A 29 -27.86 25.82 -4.12
N SER A 30 -28.05 25.87 -5.42
CA SER A 30 -28.84 24.87 -6.15
C SER A 30 -27.90 23.73 -6.52
N TYR A 31 -28.22 22.52 -6.08
CA TYR A 31 -27.54 21.30 -6.49
C TYR A 31 -28.52 20.46 -7.28
N GLN A 32 -28.09 20.00 -8.46
CA GLN A 32 -28.82 18.99 -9.20
C GLN A 32 -27.90 17.78 -9.34
N ASN A 33 -28.34 16.64 -8.83
CA ASN A 33 -27.67 15.37 -9.08
C ASN A 33 -28.00 14.92 -10.50
N THR A 34 -27.00 14.92 -11.37
CA THR A 34 -27.13 14.25 -12.66
C THR A 34 -26.99 12.75 -12.40
N ALA A 35 -28.10 12.02 -12.55
CA ALA A 35 -28.05 10.56 -12.53
C ALA A 35 -27.25 10.10 -13.75
N VAL A 36 -26.20 9.31 -13.52
CA VAL A 36 -25.53 8.58 -14.59
C VAL A 36 -26.39 7.34 -14.83
N ASP A 37 -27.34 7.44 -15.77
CA ASP A 37 -28.19 6.33 -16.19
C ASP A 37 -27.81 5.83 -17.60
N GLU A 38 -28.25 4.61 -17.93
CA GLU A 38 -28.02 4.00 -19.25
C GLU A 38 -28.75 4.73 -20.39
N GLN A 39 -29.57 5.74 -20.13
CA GLN A 39 -30.33 6.47 -21.16
C GLN A 39 -29.55 7.67 -21.72
N ILE A 40 -28.40 8.03 -21.14
CA ILE A 40 -27.42 8.98 -21.71
C ILE A 40 -26.61 8.25 -22.81
N ASN A 41 -27.30 7.86 -23.89
CA ASN A 41 -26.87 6.81 -24.82
C ASN A 41 -26.11 7.27 -26.07
N THR A 42 -25.53 8.46 -26.08
CA THR A 42 -24.60 8.82 -27.16
C THR A 42 -23.20 8.87 -26.60
N ILE A 43 -22.53 7.72 -26.64
CA ILE A 43 -21.08 7.66 -26.51
C ILE A 43 -20.50 8.54 -27.63
N ASP A 44 -19.78 9.60 -27.28
CA ASP A 44 -19.15 10.48 -28.25
C ASP A 44 -18.11 9.69 -29.05
N SER A 45 -18.40 9.48 -30.34
CA SER A 45 -17.53 8.70 -31.23
C SER A 45 -16.16 9.36 -31.43
N ASN A 46 -16.06 10.69 -31.29
CA ASN A 46 -14.77 11.39 -31.31
C ASN A 46 -13.98 11.08 -30.04
N LEU A 47 -14.64 11.08 -28.87
CA LEU A 47 -14.01 10.70 -27.60
C LEU A 47 -13.53 9.24 -27.64
N VAL A 48 -14.35 8.31 -28.15
CA VAL A 48 -13.96 6.91 -28.34
C VAL A 48 -12.72 6.80 -29.23
N SER A 49 -12.72 7.49 -30.35
CA SER A 49 -11.59 7.48 -31.29
C SER A 49 -10.29 7.99 -30.64
N ILE A 50 -10.38 8.92 -29.69
CA ILE A 50 -9.23 9.43 -28.93
C ILE A 50 -8.65 8.36 -28.02
N TYR A 51 -9.46 7.70 -27.17
CA TYR A 51 -8.91 6.79 -26.15
C TYR A 51 -8.73 5.34 -26.63
N LEU A 52 -9.42 4.90 -27.68
CA LEU A 52 -9.43 3.50 -28.13
C LEU A 52 -8.03 2.95 -28.47
N PRO A 53 -7.12 3.68 -29.14
CA PRO A 53 -5.77 3.18 -29.40
C PRO A 53 -4.99 2.89 -28.11
N TYR A 54 -5.12 3.77 -27.10
CA TYR A 54 -4.47 3.60 -25.79
C TYR A 54 -5.11 2.45 -25.02
N LYS A 55 -6.44 2.34 -25.05
CA LYS A 55 -7.17 1.21 -24.45
C LYS A 55 -6.73 -0.11 -25.06
N ASN A 56 -6.65 -0.21 -26.38
CA ASN A 56 -6.25 -1.46 -27.04
C ASN A 56 -4.82 -1.88 -26.65
N LYS A 57 -3.89 -0.92 -26.58
CA LYS A 57 -2.53 -1.17 -26.11
C LYS A 57 -2.51 -1.65 -24.65
N LEU A 58 -3.22 -0.94 -23.77
CA LEU A 58 -3.33 -1.27 -22.37
C LEU A 58 -3.98 -2.64 -22.15
N ASP A 59 -5.08 -2.92 -22.86
CA ASP A 59 -5.81 -4.18 -22.77
C ASP A 59 -4.93 -5.37 -23.17
N ASN A 60 -4.04 -5.21 -24.16
CA ASN A 60 -3.09 -6.25 -24.54
C ASN A 60 -2.15 -6.59 -23.37
N ASP A 61 -1.59 -5.58 -22.72
CA ASP A 61 -0.70 -5.77 -21.57
C ASP A 61 -1.47 -6.32 -20.35
N MET A 62 -2.64 -5.76 -20.04
CA MET A 62 -3.46 -6.17 -18.90
C MET A 62 -4.04 -7.58 -19.03
N ASN A 63 -4.30 -8.04 -20.26
CA ASN A 63 -4.87 -9.37 -20.50
C ASN A 63 -3.84 -10.51 -20.52
N ARG A 64 -2.55 -10.18 -20.50
CA ARG A 64 -1.48 -11.17 -20.52
C ARG A 64 -1.56 -12.06 -19.28
N VAL A 65 -1.57 -13.37 -19.51
CA VAL A 65 -1.58 -14.40 -18.46
C VAL A 65 -0.21 -14.44 -17.78
N ILE A 66 -0.19 -14.40 -16.45
CA ILE A 66 1.02 -14.40 -15.64
C ILE A 66 1.09 -15.56 -14.66
N SER A 67 -0.04 -16.17 -14.28
CA SER A 67 -0.05 -17.38 -13.46
C SER A 67 -1.42 -18.07 -13.44
N VAL A 68 -1.54 -19.16 -12.69
CA VAL A 68 -2.79 -19.87 -12.41
C VAL A 68 -2.87 -20.13 -10.91
N CYS A 69 -4.01 -19.80 -10.29
CA CYS A 69 -4.28 -19.98 -8.88
C CYS A 69 -5.14 -21.23 -8.64
N GLU A 70 -4.74 -22.13 -7.75
CA GLU A 70 -5.46 -23.40 -7.54
C GLU A 70 -6.74 -23.25 -6.71
N THR A 71 -6.74 -22.28 -5.79
CA THR A 71 -7.80 -22.05 -4.81
C THR A 71 -8.08 -20.56 -4.68
N ASP A 72 -9.26 -20.22 -4.16
CA ASP A 72 -9.53 -18.83 -3.78
C ASP A 72 -8.69 -18.46 -2.55
N MET A 73 -8.03 -17.31 -2.61
CA MET A 73 -7.24 -16.76 -1.51
C MET A 73 -7.72 -15.35 -1.18
N VAL A 74 -8.21 -15.18 0.04
CA VAL A 74 -8.65 -13.90 0.60
C VAL A 74 -7.76 -13.57 1.78
N LYS A 75 -7.42 -12.29 1.95
CA LYS A 75 -6.65 -11.85 3.11
C LYS A 75 -7.45 -12.06 4.40
N ASN A 76 -6.81 -12.61 5.42
CA ASN A 76 -7.38 -12.77 6.76
C ASN A 76 -6.28 -12.66 7.83
N LYS A 77 -6.70 -12.65 9.10
CA LYS A 77 -5.85 -12.61 10.28
C LYS A 77 -6.19 -13.82 11.19
N PRO A 78 -5.23 -14.33 11.98
CA PRO A 78 -3.87 -13.82 12.15
C PRO A 78 -2.96 -14.06 10.95
N GLU A 79 -3.31 -15.03 10.11
CA GLU A 79 -2.69 -15.33 8.82
C GLU A 79 -3.74 -15.80 7.80
N SER A 80 -3.35 -15.89 6.53
CA SER A 80 -4.16 -16.38 5.42
C SER A 80 -3.27 -16.79 4.25
N GLY A 81 -3.78 -17.60 3.33
CA GLY A 81 -3.03 -17.97 2.13
C GLY A 81 -2.56 -16.74 1.33
N LEU A 82 -3.39 -15.71 1.19
CA LEU A 82 -3.00 -14.51 0.45
C LEU A 82 -1.91 -13.70 1.19
N THR A 83 -2.03 -13.53 2.50
CA THR A 83 -1.03 -12.78 3.28
C THR A 83 0.29 -13.53 3.40
N ASN A 84 0.27 -14.86 3.43
CA ASN A 84 1.49 -15.66 3.46
C ASN A 84 2.19 -15.60 2.10
N LEU A 85 1.44 -15.86 1.02
CA LEU A 85 1.97 -15.80 -0.35
C LEU A 85 2.64 -14.47 -0.66
N LEU A 86 2.00 -13.34 -0.37
CA LEU A 86 2.55 -12.02 -0.69
C LEU A 86 3.78 -11.68 0.14
N ALA A 87 3.84 -12.10 1.40
CA ALA A 87 5.00 -11.88 2.24
C ALA A 87 6.17 -12.77 1.80
N ASP A 88 5.92 -14.04 1.48
CA ASP A 88 6.96 -14.97 1.03
C ASP A 88 7.52 -14.59 -0.33
N LEU A 89 6.65 -14.22 -1.27
CA LEU A 89 7.03 -13.64 -2.55
C LEU A 89 7.92 -12.43 -2.35
N LEU A 90 7.53 -11.50 -1.47
CA LEU A 90 8.31 -10.29 -1.22
C LEU A 90 9.68 -10.63 -0.60
N LEU A 91 9.74 -11.62 0.29
CA LEU A 91 11.00 -12.09 0.86
C LEU A 91 11.90 -12.73 -0.19
N GLU A 92 11.35 -13.61 -1.02
CA GLU A 92 12.06 -14.27 -2.12
C GLU A 92 12.64 -13.26 -3.09
N GLU A 93 11.81 -12.35 -3.59
CA GLU A 93 12.21 -11.31 -4.53
C GLU A 93 13.16 -10.29 -3.91
N GLY A 94 13.01 -9.99 -2.62
CA GLY A 94 13.96 -9.17 -1.87
C GLY A 94 15.34 -9.82 -1.78
N LYS A 95 15.42 -11.14 -1.56
CA LYS A 95 16.70 -11.89 -1.57
C LYS A 95 17.33 -11.88 -2.96
N THR A 96 16.54 -12.11 -4.01
CA THR A 96 17.01 -12.03 -5.40
C THR A 96 17.55 -10.63 -5.72
N GLU A 97 16.83 -9.58 -5.34
CA GLU A 97 17.21 -8.21 -5.64
C GLU A 97 18.47 -7.78 -4.87
N ALA A 98 18.62 -8.20 -3.61
CA ALA A 98 19.84 -7.96 -2.85
C ALA A 98 21.07 -8.61 -3.53
N GLY A 99 20.91 -9.81 -4.10
CA GLY A 99 21.94 -10.46 -4.90
C GLY A 99 22.24 -9.71 -6.21
N ASN A 100 21.20 -9.30 -6.95
CA ASN A 100 21.35 -8.55 -8.21
C ASN A 100 22.09 -7.23 -8.01
N GLN A 101 21.83 -6.53 -6.90
CA GLN A 101 22.49 -5.27 -6.55
C GLN A 101 23.82 -5.47 -5.81
N SER A 102 24.29 -6.72 -5.65
CA SER A 102 25.53 -7.06 -4.92
C SER A 102 25.58 -6.44 -3.52
N LEU A 103 24.44 -6.42 -2.82
CA LEU A 103 24.37 -5.89 -1.47
C LEU A 103 25.13 -6.80 -0.51
N ASN A 104 25.74 -6.21 0.52
CA ASN A 104 26.50 -6.93 1.55
C ASN A 104 25.59 -7.56 2.63
N PHE A 105 24.30 -7.74 2.33
CA PHE A 105 23.33 -8.32 3.24
C PHE A 105 22.25 -9.09 2.46
N VAL A 106 21.52 -9.93 3.19
CA VAL A 106 20.34 -10.66 2.69
C VAL A 106 19.18 -10.39 3.65
N PRO A 107 18.00 -9.98 3.17
CA PRO A 107 16.85 -9.80 4.05
C PRO A 107 16.40 -11.14 4.63
N GLU A 108 16.14 -11.15 5.93
CA GLU A 108 15.74 -12.34 6.69
C GLU A 108 14.23 -12.41 6.86
N VAL A 109 13.58 -11.25 6.93
CA VAL A 109 12.13 -11.13 7.13
C VAL A 109 11.51 -10.21 6.09
N SER A 110 10.22 -10.36 5.86
CA SER A 110 9.45 -9.47 5.02
C SER A 110 8.18 -9.00 5.71
N PHE A 111 7.67 -7.86 5.26
CA PHE A 111 6.36 -7.37 5.62
C PHE A 111 5.65 -6.79 4.40
N PHE A 112 4.42 -7.24 4.16
CA PHE A 112 3.53 -6.63 3.18
C PHE A 112 2.37 -5.97 3.93
N ASN A 113 2.19 -4.67 3.78
CA ASN A 113 1.20 -3.98 4.61
C ASN A 113 -0.24 -4.42 4.26
N TYR A 114 -1.02 -4.79 5.28
CA TYR A 114 -2.34 -5.43 5.11
C TYR A 114 -3.36 -4.53 4.38
N GLY A 115 -3.27 -3.22 4.60
CA GLY A 115 -4.08 -2.21 3.91
C GLY A 115 -3.72 -2.08 2.42
N GLY A 116 -2.49 -2.43 2.05
CA GLY A 116 -2.00 -2.46 0.67
C GLY A 116 -2.68 -3.50 -0.22
N ILE A 117 -3.19 -4.58 0.38
CA ILE A 117 -3.88 -5.68 -0.32
C ILE A 117 -5.35 -5.29 -0.53
N ARG A 118 -5.76 -5.06 -1.78
CA ARG A 118 -7.08 -4.47 -2.09
C ARG A 118 -8.13 -5.47 -2.54
N THR A 119 -7.70 -6.60 -3.09
CA THR A 119 -8.59 -7.70 -3.47
C THR A 119 -7.93 -9.06 -3.24
N GLY A 120 -8.73 -10.12 -3.31
CA GLY A 120 -8.26 -11.50 -3.26
C GLY A 120 -7.78 -12.04 -4.61
N LEU A 121 -7.21 -13.24 -4.57
CA LEU A 121 -6.95 -14.06 -5.76
C LEU A 121 -8.07 -15.09 -5.90
N GLN A 122 -8.72 -15.13 -7.04
CA GLN A 122 -9.69 -16.17 -7.36
C GLN A 122 -8.98 -17.35 -8.02
N LYS A 123 -9.52 -18.55 -7.82
CA LYS A 123 -9.12 -19.76 -8.53
C LYS A 123 -9.18 -19.52 -10.05
N GLY A 124 -8.16 -20.00 -10.75
CA GLY A 124 -8.07 -19.95 -12.20
C GLY A 124 -6.97 -19.01 -12.70
N ILE A 125 -7.15 -18.52 -13.94
CA ILE A 125 -6.13 -17.75 -14.65
C ILE A 125 -5.93 -16.39 -13.98
N ILE A 126 -4.67 -16.05 -13.71
CA ILE A 126 -4.24 -14.74 -13.22
C ILE A 126 -3.60 -13.98 -14.37
N LYS A 127 -4.12 -12.77 -14.62
CA LYS A 127 -3.62 -11.83 -15.63
C LYS A 127 -2.91 -10.65 -14.98
N VAL A 128 -2.15 -9.88 -15.75
CA VAL A 128 -1.50 -8.63 -15.28
C VAL A 128 -2.50 -7.70 -14.58
N GLY A 129 -3.70 -7.53 -15.14
CA GLY A 129 -4.74 -6.69 -14.52
C GLY A 129 -5.08 -7.07 -13.08
N LYS A 130 -5.00 -8.37 -12.72
CA LYS A 130 -5.23 -8.82 -11.35
C LYS A 130 -4.16 -8.31 -10.38
N ALA A 131 -2.90 -8.18 -10.81
CA ALA A 131 -1.85 -7.59 -9.98
C ALA A 131 -2.11 -6.10 -9.71
N PHE A 132 -2.63 -5.37 -10.71
CA PHE A 132 -3.08 -3.98 -10.53
C PHE A 132 -4.26 -3.87 -9.57
N GLU A 133 -5.20 -4.83 -9.60
CA GLU A 133 -6.30 -4.86 -8.63
C GLU A 133 -5.83 -5.19 -7.21
N ILE A 134 -4.85 -6.09 -7.03
CA ILE A 134 -4.35 -6.50 -5.71
C ILE A 134 -3.60 -5.37 -5.02
N MET A 135 -2.70 -4.69 -5.74
CA MET A 135 -1.89 -3.60 -5.20
C MET A 135 -1.82 -2.47 -6.24
N PRO A 136 -2.81 -1.55 -6.25
CA PRO A 136 -2.93 -0.49 -7.25
C PRO A 136 -1.99 0.71 -6.98
N PHE A 137 -1.16 0.64 -5.94
CA PHE A 137 -0.30 1.74 -5.53
C PHE A 137 1.07 1.70 -6.24
N GLU A 138 1.73 2.84 -6.30
CA GLU A 138 3.08 3.00 -6.85
C GLU A 138 4.18 2.77 -5.81
N ASN A 139 3.88 1.99 -4.77
CA ASN A 139 4.81 1.70 -3.68
C ASN A 139 6.04 0.96 -4.20
N GLU A 140 7.20 1.31 -3.66
CA GLU A 140 8.50 0.73 -4.02
C GLU A 140 8.95 -0.30 -3.00
N MET A 141 9.62 -1.35 -3.48
CA MET A 141 10.28 -2.35 -2.63
C MET A 141 11.53 -1.72 -2.01
N VAL A 142 11.64 -1.82 -0.69
CA VAL A 142 12.73 -1.23 0.08
C VAL A 142 13.25 -2.22 1.12
N PHE A 143 14.50 -2.03 1.52
CA PHE A 143 15.10 -2.70 2.66
C PHE A 143 15.26 -1.74 3.83
N VAL A 144 14.95 -2.21 5.03
CA VAL A 144 15.20 -1.50 6.28
C VAL A 144 15.98 -2.37 7.23
N GLN A 145 16.98 -1.80 7.91
CA GLN A 145 17.72 -2.49 8.95
C GLN A 145 17.18 -2.10 10.33
N LEU A 146 16.87 -3.09 11.17
CA LEU A 146 16.34 -2.90 12.51
C LEU A 146 17.21 -3.65 13.53
N THR A 147 17.29 -3.15 14.77
CA THR A 147 17.75 -3.98 15.89
C THR A 147 16.71 -5.03 16.24
N GLY A 148 17.09 -6.09 16.94
CA GLY A 148 16.14 -7.08 17.46
C GLY A 148 15.09 -6.45 18.38
N THR A 149 15.47 -5.46 19.18
CA THR A 149 14.53 -4.69 20.01
C THR A 149 13.49 -3.93 19.17
N GLN A 150 13.91 -3.26 18.09
CA GLN A 150 12.99 -2.58 17.18
C GLN A 150 12.10 -3.56 16.43
N LEU A 151 12.65 -4.72 16.05
CA LEU A 151 11.91 -5.78 15.38
C LEU A 151 10.86 -6.42 16.31
N GLN A 152 11.16 -6.60 17.60
CA GLN A 152 10.19 -7.00 18.63
C GLN A 152 9.05 -5.99 18.73
N GLN A 153 9.36 -4.69 18.81
CA GLN A 153 8.34 -3.62 18.86
C GLN A 153 7.49 -3.61 17.60
N PHE A 154 8.08 -3.83 16.43
CA PHE A 154 7.34 -3.98 15.19
C PHE A 154 6.36 -5.17 15.25
N TYR A 155 6.80 -6.36 15.67
CA TYR A 155 5.91 -7.52 15.75
C TYR A 155 4.86 -7.40 16.84
N ASP A 156 5.13 -6.65 17.92
CA ASP A 156 4.10 -6.29 18.90
C ASP A 156 2.95 -5.50 18.26
N LEU A 157 3.24 -4.55 17.35
CA LEU A 157 2.19 -3.80 16.62
C LEU A 157 1.39 -4.71 15.67
N ILE A 158 2.06 -5.68 15.04
CA ILE A 158 1.38 -6.69 14.21
C ILE A 158 0.48 -7.58 15.09
N ALA A 159 0.96 -8.02 16.26
CA ALA A 159 0.18 -8.80 17.22
C ALA A 159 -1.01 -8.01 17.77
N GLU A 160 -0.82 -6.73 18.09
CA GLU A 160 -1.89 -5.82 18.54
C GLU A 160 -2.97 -5.64 17.48
N SER A 161 -2.56 -5.62 16.21
CA SER A 161 -3.46 -5.59 15.06
C SER A 161 -4.13 -6.95 14.77
N GLY A 162 -3.83 -8.00 15.55
CA GLY A 162 -4.37 -9.35 15.40
C GLY A 162 -3.69 -10.21 14.35
N GLY A 163 -2.50 -9.82 13.86
CA GLY A 163 -1.74 -10.53 12.82
C GLY A 163 -1.60 -9.73 11.51
N GLY A 164 -0.97 -10.34 10.50
CA GLY A 164 -0.62 -9.63 9.27
C GLY A 164 0.11 -10.49 8.23
N SER A 165 0.70 -9.82 7.24
CA SER A 165 1.44 -10.47 6.14
C SER A 165 2.94 -10.34 6.41
N VAL A 166 3.50 -11.40 6.98
CA VAL A 166 4.92 -11.48 7.39
C VAL A 166 5.57 -12.73 6.80
N GLY A 167 6.84 -12.63 6.42
CA GLY A 167 7.62 -13.74 5.88
C GLY A 167 8.93 -13.90 6.63
N GLY A 168 9.46 -15.13 6.68
CA GLY A 168 10.73 -15.45 7.34
C GLY A 168 10.71 -15.40 8.88
N VAL A 169 9.51 -15.23 9.48
CA VAL A 169 9.30 -15.14 10.92
C VAL A 169 8.16 -16.03 11.38
N ARG A 170 8.22 -16.49 12.63
CA ARG A 170 7.10 -17.13 13.33
C ARG A 170 6.95 -16.52 14.72
N PHE A 171 5.72 -16.35 15.22
CA PHE A 171 5.46 -15.91 16.60
C PHE A 171 4.04 -16.29 17.07
N VAL A 172 3.85 -16.19 18.39
CA VAL A 172 2.55 -16.38 19.07
C VAL A 172 2.04 -15.02 19.51
N ILE A 173 0.76 -14.73 19.26
CA ILE A 173 0.06 -13.58 19.80
C ILE A 173 -0.45 -13.96 21.20
N SER A 174 0.03 -13.25 22.20
CA SER A 174 -0.38 -13.38 23.61
C SER A 174 -0.49 -11.99 24.20
N ASP A 175 -1.64 -11.65 24.78
CA ASP A 175 -1.94 -10.32 25.33
C ASP A 175 -1.61 -9.16 24.38
N LYS A 176 -1.99 -9.29 23.09
CA LYS A 176 -1.71 -8.29 22.03
C LYS A 176 -0.20 -8.04 21.80
N LYS A 177 0.66 -8.98 22.21
CA LYS A 177 2.11 -8.91 22.06
C LYS A 177 2.63 -10.13 21.31
N ALA A 178 3.74 -9.95 20.61
CA ALA A 178 4.40 -11.06 19.91
C ALA A 178 5.34 -11.78 20.89
N LYS A 179 5.09 -13.07 21.11
CA LYS A 179 5.90 -13.96 21.95
C LYS A 179 6.55 -15.04 21.10
N HIS A 180 7.65 -15.61 21.60
CA HIS A 180 8.37 -16.69 20.94
C HIS A 180 8.74 -16.38 19.47
N ILE A 181 9.24 -15.17 19.23
CA ILE A 181 9.60 -14.74 17.88
C ILE A 181 10.82 -15.54 17.40
N ILE A 182 10.65 -16.23 16.28
CA ILE A 182 11.68 -17.01 15.60
C ILE A 182 11.90 -16.40 14.22
N VAL A 183 13.08 -15.88 13.95
CA VAL A 183 13.51 -15.33 12.65
C VAL A 183 14.47 -16.33 12.01
N SER A 184 14.19 -16.76 10.78
CA SER A 184 15.04 -17.72 10.06
C SER A 184 15.41 -18.97 10.87
N GLY A 185 14.47 -19.47 11.70
CA GLY A 185 14.66 -20.64 12.54
C GLY A 185 15.43 -20.40 13.86
N LYS A 186 15.81 -19.16 14.18
CA LYS A 186 16.52 -18.80 15.41
C LYS A 186 15.68 -17.85 16.28
N PRO A 187 15.71 -17.96 17.62
CA PRO A 187 15.06 -16.99 18.49
C PRO A 187 15.58 -15.58 18.24
N LEU A 188 14.67 -14.61 18.21
CA LEU A 188 15.01 -13.19 18.08
C LEU A 188 15.99 -12.76 19.19
N GLN A 189 17.10 -12.13 18.80
CA GLN A 189 18.10 -11.62 19.72
C GLN A 189 18.05 -10.09 19.74
N PRO A 190 17.87 -9.43 20.90
CA PRO A 190 17.67 -7.97 20.99
C PRO A 190 18.77 -7.13 20.32
N GLU A 191 20.03 -7.55 20.47
CA GLU A 191 21.21 -6.81 20.00
C GLU A 191 21.59 -7.10 18.53
N ASN A 192 21.00 -8.13 17.92
CA ASN A 192 21.28 -8.46 16.52
C ASN A 192 20.62 -7.45 15.58
N LYS A 193 21.19 -7.29 14.38
CA LYS A 193 20.64 -6.47 13.31
C LYS A 193 19.99 -7.36 12.27
N TYR A 194 18.77 -7.02 11.88
CA TYR A 194 17.97 -7.77 10.95
C TYR A 194 17.60 -6.88 9.76
N TRP A 195 17.76 -7.42 8.56
CA TRP A 195 17.27 -6.78 7.35
C TRP A 195 15.86 -7.27 7.04
N MET A 196 14.94 -6.31 6.90
CA MET A 196 13.57 -6.53 6.47
C MET A 196 13.39 -5.99 5.06
N VAL A 197 12.74 -6.76 4.19
CA VAL A 197 12.18 -6.24 2.93
C VAL A 197 10.71 -5.88 3.11
N THR A 198 10.34 -4.67 2.69
CA THR A 198 8.98 -4.13 2.83
C THR A 198 8.70 -3.16 1.69
N ASN A 199 7.64 -2.36 1.80
CA ASN A 199 7.38 -1.23 0.91
C ASN A 199 7.67 0.13 1.56
N ASP A 200 7.93 1.12 0.72
CA ASP A 200 8.25 2.50 1.11
C ASP A 200 7.15 3.18 1.95
N TYR A 201 5.88 2.91 1.69
CA TYR A 201 4.77 3.41 2.51
C TYR A 201 4.88 2.93 3.97
N ALA A 202 5.04 1.63 4.19
CA ALA A 202 5.22 1.06 5.52
C ALA A 202 6.55 1.52 6.15
N ALA A 203 7.65 1.50 5.40
CA ALA A 203 8.95 1.96 5.88
C ALA A 203 8.95 3.43 6.32
N ASN A 204 8.09 4.24 5.72
CA ASN A 204 7.86 5.63 6.12
C ASN A 204 6.74 5.78 7.14
N GLY A 205 6.39 4.73 7.89
CA GLY A 205 5.50 4.80 9.06
C GLY A 205 4.01 4.81 8.73
N GLY A 206 3.61 4.38 7.53
CA GLY A 206 2.21 4.06 7.23
C GLY A 206 1.66 2.94 8.13
N ASP A 207 0.34 2.80 8.20
CA ASP A 207 -0.35 1.83 9.07
C ASP A 207 0.12 1.88 10.55
N ASP A 208 0.42 3.07 11.08
CA ASP A 208 0.94 3.31 12.43
C ASP A 208 2.30 2.65 12.74
N LEU A 209 3.05 2.24 11.72
CA LEU A 209 4.37 1.59 11.84
C LEU A 209 5.52 2.59 12.01
N SER A 210 5.32 3.61 12.84
CA SER A 210 6.32 4.68 13.09
C SER A 210 7.69 4.15 13.54
N ILE A 211 7.74 2.96 14.14
CA ILE A 211 8.96 2.24 14.51
C ILE A 211 9.90 2.03 13.30
N LEU A 212 9.37 1.85 12.09
CA LEU A 212 10.17 1.65 10.87
C LEU A 212 10.90 2.93 10.42
N ARG A 213 10.50 4.11 10.92
CA ARG A 213 11.28 5.35 10.73
C ARG A 213 12.53 5.41 11.58
N GLN A 214 12.59 4.62 12.66
CA GLN A 214 13.74 4.54 13.56
C GLN A 214 14.80 3.53 13.09
N ARG A 215 14.63 2.96 11.90
CA ARG A 215 15.57 2.06 11.24
C ARG A 215 17.01 2.57 11.29
N LEU A 216 17.94 1.64 11.41
CA LEU A 216 19.38 1.90 11.39
C LEU A 216 19.87 2.24 9.99
N ASP A 217 19.26 1.64 8.97
CA ASP A 217 19.64 1.80 7.58
C ASP A 217 18.43 1.61 6.66
N PHE A 218 18.52 2.13 5.43
CA PHE A 218 17.49 2.16 4.42
C PHE A 218 18.07 2.06 3.02
N LYS A 219 17.55 1.13 2.23
CA LYS A 219 17.89 1.01 0.80
C LYS A 219 16.63 0.91 -0.02
N ASN A 220 16.46 1.85 -0.95
CA ASN A 220 15.43 1.75 -1.98
C ASN A 220 15.96 0.94 -3.17
N THR A 221 15.17 -0.01 -3.67
CA THR A 221 15.52 -0.82 -4.83
C THR A 221 15.18 -0.13 -6.15
N GLY A 222 14.25 0.82 -6.14
CA GLY A 222 13.65 1.45 -7.34
C GLY A 222 12.60 0.57 -8.03
N LEU A 223 12.32 -0.63 -7.52
CA LEU A 223 11.34 -1.54 -8.10
C LEU A 223 9.96 -1.31 -7.49
N LYS A 224 8.93 -1.22 -8.33
CA LYS A 224 7.54 -1.19 -7.87
C LYS A 224 7.13 -2.55 -7.34
N ILE A 225 6.44 -2.59 -6.19
CA ILE A 225 5.93 -3.84 -5.60
C ILE A 225 5.03 -4.59 -6.59
N ARG A 226 4.26 -3.86 -7.42
CA ARG A 226 3.39 -4.46 -8.45
C ARG A 226 4.20 -5.23 -9.50
N ASP A 227 5.30 -4.65 -9.95
CA ASP A 227 6.17 -5.26 -10.95
C ASP A 227 6.89 -6.47 -10.36
N VAL A 228 7.25 -6.41 -9.07
CA VAL A 228 7.79 -7.55 -8.31
C VAL A 228 6.78 -8.71 -8.25
N ILE A 229 5.50 -8.43 -7.98
CA ILE A 229 4.43 -9.45 -8.00
C ILE A 229 4.30 -10.07 -9.39
N ILE A 230 4.19 -9.24 -10.44
CA ILE A 230 4.06 -9.70 -11.83
C ILE A 230 5.26 -10.58 -12.23
N ARG A 231 6.48 -10.11 -11.95
CA ARG A 231 7.74 -10.82 -12.24
C ARG A 231 7.76 -12.20 -11.56
N ASN A 232 7.42 -12.26 -10.27
CA ASN A 232 7.45 -13.52 -9.53
C ASN A 232 6.39 -14.50 -10.05
N PHE A 233 5.16 -14.02 -10.31
CA PHE A 233 4.09 -14.85 -10.86
C PHE A 233 4.46 -15.43 -12.22
N GLU A 234 4.99 -14.60 -13.12
CA GLU A 234 5.48 -15.06 -14.43
C GLU A 234 6.61 -16.08 -14.31
N LYS A 235 7.55 -15.86 -13.38
CA LYS A 235 8.67 -16.77 -13.10
C LYS A 235 8.14 -18.14 -12.68
N GLN A 236 7.24 -18.19 -11.70
CA GLN A 236 6.60 -19.42 -11.25
C GLN A 236 5.83 -20.11 -12.37
N HIS A 237 5.04 -19.36 -13.14
CA HIS A 237 4.24 -19.89 -14.24
C HIS A 237 5.11 -20.51 -15.35
N LYS A 238 6.21 -19.85 -15.72
CA LYS A 238 7.20 -20.37 -16.68
C LYS A 238 7.87 -21.66 -16.18
N SER A 239 7.99 -21.82 -14.87
CA SER A 239 8.49 -23.04 -14.22
C SER A 239 7.41 -24.13 -14.04
N GLY A 240 6.19 -23.92 -14.55
CA GLY A 240 5.07 -24.86 -14.40
C GLY A 240 4.47 -24.91 -13.00
N ILE A 241 4.80 -23.93 -12.14
CA ILE A 241 4.30 -23.82 -10.78
C ILE A 241 3.01 -23.00 -10.79
N THR A 242 1.98 -23.56 -10.18
CA THR A 242 0.69 -22.91 -9.90
C THR A 242 0.71 -22.28 -8.51
N LEU A 243 -0.01 -21.17 -8.33
CA LEU A 243 -0.11 -20.51 -7.03
C LEU A 243 -1.04 -21.32 -6.12
N LYS A 244 -0.46 -21.78 -5.01
CA LYS A 244 -1.14 -22.44 -3.91
C LYS A 244 -0.40 -22.10 -2.64
N GLU A 245 -1.15 -21.73 -1.60
CA GLU A 245 -0.58 -21.47 -0.29
C GLU A 245 -1.30 -22.32 0.75
N ASN A 246 -0.53 -23.05 1.57
CA ASN A 246 -1.04 -23.73 2.74
C ASN A 246 -0.63 -22.93 3.98
N LEU A 247 -1.51 -22.85 4.97
CA LEU A 247 -1.18 -22.22 6.23
C LEU A 247 -0.09 -23.01 6.95
N ASP A 248 0.92 -22.30 7.44
CA ASP A 248 2.05 -22.87 8.17
C ASP A 248 2.04 -22.50 9.66
N GLY A 249 1.03 -21.76 10.13
CA GLY A 249 0.91 -21.34 11.52
C GLY A 249 2.04 -20.40 11.94
N ARG A 250 2.57 -19.58 11.02
CA ARG A 250 3.62 -18.61 11.34
C ARG A 250 3.14 -17.52 12.30
N ILE A 251 1.84 -17.21 12.29
CA ILE A 251 1.21 -16.43 13.35
C ILE A 251 0.11 -17.28 13.98
N SER A 252 0.22 -17.51 15.29
CA SER A 252 -0.75 -18.25 16.08
C SER A 252 -1.22 -17.43 17.28
N ASN A 253 -2.33 -17.81 17.90
CA ASN A 253 -2.77 -17.24 19.18
C ASN A 253 -2.47 -18.26 20.30
N GLU A 254 -2.22 -17.75 21.52
CA GLU A 254 -2.20 -18.55 22.75
C GLU A 254 -3.58 -19.15 23.09
#